data_AF-N2A3H6-F1
#
_entry.id   AF-N2A3H6-F1
#
_cell.length_a   1.000
_cell.length_b   1.000
_cell.length_c   1.000
_cell.angle_alpha   90.00
_cell.angle_beta   90.00
_cell.angle_gamma   90.00
#
_symmetry.space_group_name_H-M   'P 1'
#
loop_
_entity.id
_entity.type
_entity.pdbx_description
1 polymer ?
#
loop_
_entity_poly.entity_id
_entity_poly.type
_entity_poly.pdbx_seq_one_letter_code
_entity_poly.pdbx_strand_id
1 'polypeptide(L)'
;QDFFEIMRNIYRRDYRKIEEVYKTREISTELGLAIGAASESTVLMNEALKSRGGVMNMCTALQELENASREKGRIEGKIEGKIEGKIEGKIEGKIEGIVKICKDFGVPQVTAVEKLQKECDLTLQDARKYVEMYYL
;
A
#
# COMPACT_ATOMS: atom_id res chain seq x y z
N GLN A 1 8.43 34.39 -7.53
CA GLN A 1 7.00 34.40 -7.14
C GLN A 1 6.41 33.00 -7.23
N ASP A 2 6.80 32.23 -8.24
CA ASP A 2 6.28 30.88 -8.51
C ASP A 2 6.55 29.83 -7.42
N PHE A 3 7.70 29.90 -6.71
CA PHE A 3 8.00 28.96 -5.62
C PHE A 3 6.90 28.87 -4.55
N PHE A 4 6.53 30.03 -3.97
CA PHE A 4 5.53 30.06 -2.90
C PHE A 4 4.13 29.69 -3.38
N GLU A 5 3.81 29.98 -4.65
CA GLU A 5 2.54 29.59 -5.24
C GLU A 5 2.46 28.07 -5.45
N ILE A 6 3.50 27.47 -6.04
CA ILE A 6 3.59 26.02 -6.23
C ILE A 6 3.54 25.31 -4.88
N MET A 7 4.35 25.73 -3.90
CA MET A 7 4.34 25.14 -2.56
C MET A 7 2.98 25.29 -1.87
N ARG A 8 2.31 26.44 -2.00
CA ARG A 8 0.96 26.63 -1.44
C ARG A 8 -0.03 25.62 -2.02
N ASN A 9 0.00 25.39 -3.34
CA ASN A 9 -0.88 24.41 -3.97
C ASN A 9 -0.51 22.98 -3.56
N ILE A 10 0.78 22.66 -3.39
CA ILE A 10 1.24 21.34 -2.91
C ILE A 10 0.71 21.08 -1.49
N TYR A 11 0.89 22.01 -0.55
CA TYR A 11 0.42 21.84 0.83
C TYR A 11 -1.11 21.79 0.93
N ARG A 12 -1.82 22.54 0.09
CA ARG A 12 -3.29 22.48 -0.01
C ARG A 12 -3.80 21.22 -0.72
N ARG A 13 -2.89 20.40 -1.27
CA ARG A 13 -3.22 19.24 -2.11
C ARG A 13 -4.08 19.59 -3.31
N ASP A 14 -3.93 20.82 -3.82
CA ASP A 14 -4.64 21.30 -5.00
C ASP A 14 -3.85 20.92 -6.26
N TYR A 15 -3.75 19.61 -6.51
CA TYR A 15 -2.98 19.06 -7.62
C TYR A 15 -3.58 19.39 -8.99
N ARG A 16 -4.90 19.62 -9.05
CA ARG A 16 -5.57 20.08 -10.28
C ARG A 16 -5.04 21.43 -10.70
N LYS A 17 -4.96 22.38 -9.77
CA LYS A 17 -4.41 23.70 -10.05
C LYS A 17 -2.93 23.66 -10.43
N ILE A 18 -2.14 22.77 -9.82
CA ILE A 18 -0.73 22.58 -10.21
C ILE A 18 -0.65 22.09 -11.66
N GLU A 19 -1.45 21.10 -12.01
CA GLU A 19 -1.50 20.57 -13.37
C GLU A 19 -1.97 21.66 -14.36
N GLU A 20 -3.09 22.32 -14.11
CA GLU A 20 -3.65 23.34 -15.01
C GLU A 20 -2.69 24.52 -15.25
N VAL A 21 -2.03 25.02 -14.20
CA VAL A 21 -1.20 26.22 -14.29
C VAL A 21 0.22 25.91 -14.76
N TYR A 22 0.77 24.75 -14.39
CA TYR A 22 2.19 24.46 -14.56
C TYR A 22 2.49 23.29 -15.49
N LYS A 23 1.52 22.49 -15.95
CA LYS A 23 1.78 21.30 -16.81
C LYS A 23 2.63 21.60 -18.04
N THR A 24 2.40 22.72 -18.72
CA THR A 24 3.17 23.08 -19.92
C THR A 24 4.28 24.09 -19.66
N ARG A 25 4.52 24.47 -18.39
CA ARG A 25 5.53 25.46 -18.05
C ARG A 25 6.91 24.82 -17.96
N GLU A 26 7.88 25.53 -18.49
CA GLU A 26 9.28 25.31 -18.15
C GLU A 26 9.60 26.13 -16.90
N ILE A 27 10.24 25.49 -15.92
CA ILE A 27 10.71 26.16 -14.70
C ILE A 27 12.22 25.97 -14.60
N SER A 28 12.90 26.91 -13.94
CA SER A 28 14.36 26.76 -13.78
C SER A 28 14.68 25.51 -12.95
N THR A 29 15.82 24.88 -13.23
CA THR A 29 16.26 23.70 -12.49
C THR A 29 16.46 24.00 -11.00
N GLU A 30 16.86 25.21 -10.64
CA GLU A 30 17.03 25.66 -9.25
C GLU A 30 15.67 25.75 -8.55
N LEU A 31 14.66 26.30 -9.23
CA LEU A 31 13.31 26.36 -8.71
C LEU A 31 12.73 24.95 -8.53
N GLY A 32 12.91 24.07 -9.51
CA GLY A 32 12.54 22.67 -9.43
C GLY A 32 13.19 21.92 -8.26
N LEU A 33 14.49 22.13 -8.07
CA LEU A 33 15.24 21.54 -6.96
C LEU A 33 14.76 22.07 -5.61
N ALA A 34 14.50 23.38 -5.50
CA ALA A 34 13.95 23.99 -4.28
C ALA A 34 12.57 23.44 -3.94
N ILE A 35 11.68 23.29 -4.92
CA ILE A 35 10.35 22.68 -4.74
C ILE A 35 10.51 21.22 -4.33
N GLY A 36 11.38 20.47 -5.01
CA GLY A 36 11.67 19.07 -4.69
C GLY A 36 12.16 18.91 -3.25
N ALA A 37 13.14 19.71 -2.82
CA ALA A 37 13.65 19.68 -1.46
C ALA A 37 12.58 20.08 -0.42
N ALA A 38 11.83 21.16 -0.66
CA ALA A 38 10.82 21.66 0.28
C ALA A 38 9.59 20.75 0.38
N SER A 39 9.29 19.98 -0.67
CA SER A 39 8.22 18.97 -0.69
C SER A 39 8.70 17.55 -0.39
N GLU A 40 9.99 17.39 -0.09
CA GLU A 40 10.66 16.09 0.12
C GLU A 40 10.47 15.11 -1.06
N SER A 41 10.27 15.63 -2.27
CA SER A 41 10.09 14.86 -3.48
C SER A 41 11.43 14.59 -4.16
N THR A 42 11.98 13.39 -3.93
CA THR A 42 13.19 12.92 -4.61
C THR A 42 13.00 12.83 -6.13
N VAL A 43 11.77 12.64 -6.60
CA VAL A 43 11.44 12.64 -8.03
C VAL A 43 11.68 14.02 -8.64
N LEU A 44 11.14 15.07 -8.03
CA LEU A 44 11.34 16.45 -8.51
C LEU A 44 12.81 16.88 -8.42
N MET A 45 13.51 16.49 -7.35
CA MET A 45 14.94 16.74 -7.21
C MET A 45 15.75 16.07 -8.34
N ASN A 46 15.49 14.79 -8.61
CA ASN A 46 16.18 14.06 -9.66
C ASN A 46 15.87 14.61 -11.05
N GLU A 47 14.61 14.99 -11.31
CA GLU A 47 14.22 15.58 -12.59
C GLU A 47 14.90 16.93 -12.85
N ALA A 48 15.00 17.78 -11.81
CA ALA A 48 15.77 19.03 -11.89
C ALA A 48 17.25 18.76 -12.18
N LEU A 49 17.85 17.74 -11.55
CA LEU A 49 19.27 17.40 -11.73
C LEU A 49 19.59 16.76 -13.10
N LYS A 50 18.62 16.09 -13.76
CA LYS A 50 18.83 15.50 -15.10
C LYS A 50 19.22 16.55 -16.15
N SER A 51 18.68 17.77 -16.03
CA SER A 51 18.81 18.80 -17.06
C SER A 51 20.18 19.51 -17.08
N ARG A 52 21.06 19.25 -16.08
CA ARG A 52 22.40 19.88 -15.96
C ARG A 52 22.39 21.42 -16.00
N GLY A 53 21.31 22.03 -15.52
CA GLY A 53 21.08 23.48 -15.54
C GLY A 53 20.04 23.93 -16.58
N GLY A 54 19.64 25.19 -16.52
CA GLY A 54 18.66 25.77 -17.44
C GLY A 54 17.23 25.57 -16.94
N VAL A 55 16.42 24.85 -17.72
CA VAL A 55 14.99 24.66 -17.43
C VAL A 55 14.61 23.19 -17.41
N MET A 56 13.69 22.82 -16.53
CA MET A 56 13.06 21.51 -16.50
C MET A 56 11.62 21.59 -17.03
N ASN A 57 11.21 20.54 -17.74
CA ASN A 57 9.85 20.39 -18.24
C ASN A 57 8.94 19.87 -17.13
N MET A 58 7.97 20.67 -16.72
CA MET A 58 7.07 20.30 -15.62
C MET A 58 6.11 19.16 -16.00
N CYS A 59 5.74 19.00 -17.27
CA CYS A 59 4.91 17.87 -17.71
C CYS A 59 5.62 16.55 -17.45
N THR A 60 6.90 16.46 -17.85
CA THR A 60 7.73 15.28 -17.60
C THR A 60 7.87 15.02 -16.10
N ALA A 61 8.14 16.06 -15.32
CA ALA A 61 8.28 15.95 -13.87
C ALA A 61 7.00 15.44 -13.18
N LEU A 62 5.83 15.95 -13.58
CA LEU A 62 4.53 15.52 -13.06
C LEU A 62 4.22 14.06 -13.46
N GLN A 63 4.53 13.68 -14.69
CA GLN A 63 4.33 12.31 -15.17
C GLN A 63 5.24 11.30 -14.44
N GLU A 64 6.51 11.64 -14.22
CA GLU A 64 7.43 10.83 -13.42
C GLU A 64 6.96 10.74 -11.96
N LEU A 65 6.45 11.84 -11.39
CA LEU A 65 5.89 11.85 -10.04
C LEU A 65 4.69 10.91 -9.91
N GLU A 66 3.79 10.95 -10.89
CA GLU A 66 2.63 10.05 -10.94
C GLU A 66 3.06 8.58 -11.10
N ASN A 67 3.99 8.30 -12.01
CA ASN A 67 4.50 6.95 -12.23
C ASN A 67 5.18 6.37 -10.98
N ALA A 68 6.06 7.15 -10.34
CA ALA A 68 6.71 6.75 -9.10
C ALA A 68 5.71 6.49 -7.98
N SER A 69 4.66 7.32 -7.87
CA SER A 69 3.60 7.15 -6.88
C SER A 69 2.78 5.89 -7.12
N ARG A 70 2.39 5.62 -8.38
CA ARG A 70 1.68 4.39 -8.78
C ARG A 70 2.51 3.15 -8.51
N GLU A 71 3.80 3.18 -8.86
CA GLU A 71 4.70 2.04 -8.65
C GLU A 71 4.92 1.76 -7.17
N LYS A 72 5.12 2.81 -6.35
CA LYS A 72 5.20 2.66 -4.90
C LYS A 72 3.94 2.01 -4.33
N GLY A 73 2.75 2.50 -4.69
CA GLY A 73 1.48 1.91 -4.25
C GLY A 73 1.31 0.46 -4.70
N ARG A 74 1.76 0.11 -5.91
CA ARG A 74 1.76 -1.27 -6.40
C ARG A 74 2.69 -2.17 -5.59
N ILE A 75 3.88 -1.69 -5.23
CA ILE A 75 4.84 -2.43 -4.41
C ILE A 75 4.29 -2.63 -3.00
N GLU A 76 3.79 -1.57 -2.37
CA GLU A 76 3.19 -1.60 -1.03
C GLU A 76 2.02 -2.59 -0.99
N GLY A 77 1.07 -2.49 -1.91
CA GLY A 77 -0.06 -3.42 -1.98
C GLY A 77 0.35 -4.88 -2.23
N LYS A 78 1.42 -5.12 -3.01
CA LYS A 78 1.98 -6.48 -3.17
C LYS A 78 2.63 -7.02 -1.91
N ILE A 79 3.26 -6.16 -1.11
CA ILE A 79 3.90 -6.56 0.14
C ILE A 79 2.82 -6.86 1.17
N GLU A 80 1.86 -5.95 1.35
CA GLU A 80 0.73 -6.10 2.27
C GLU A 80 -0.05 -7.37 1.95
N GLY A 81 -0.50 -7.55 0.70
CA GLY A 81 -1.25 -8.75 0.32
C GLY A 81 -0.46 -10.05 0.48
N LYS A 82 0.87 -10.03 0.32
CA LYS A 82 1.71 -11.21 0.60
C LYS A 82 1.83 -11.51 2.10
N ILE A 83 1.85 -10.48 2.94
CA ILE A 83 1.93 -10.65 4.40
C ILE A 83 0.58 -11.15 4.91
N GLU A 84 -0.51 -10.49 4.54
CA GLU A 84 -1.88 -10.87 4.90
C GLU A 84 -2.17 -12.30 4.47
N GLY A 85 -1.98 -12.64 3.19
CA GLY A 85 -2.24 -13.99 2.70
C GLY A 85 -1.38 -15.08 3.36
N LYS A 86 -0.14 -14.76 3.81
CA LYS A 86 0.68 -15.69 4.58
C LYS A 86 0.18 -15.90 6.00
N ILE A 87 -0.35 -14.85 6.63
CA ILE A 87 -0.91 -14.93 7.99
C ILE A 87 -2.23 -15.70 7.94
N GLU A 88 -3.13 -15.32 7.03
CA GLU A 88 -4.41 -16.00 6.81
C GLU A 88 -4.21 -17.47 6.50
N GLY A 89 -3.36 -17.82 5.53
CA GLY A 89 -3.11 -19.22 5.17
C GLY A 89 -2.50 -20.05 6.31
N LYS A 90 -1.71 -19.44 7.21
CA LYS A 90 -1.20 -20.14 8.41
C LYS A 90 -2.31 -20.40 9.44
N ILE A 91 -3.19 -19.43 9.64
CA ILE A 91 -4.33 -19.55 10.56
C ILE A 91 -5.30 -20.60 10.02
N GLU A 92 -5.68 -20.49 8.75
CA GLU A 92 -6.54 -21.46 8.06
C GLU A 92 -5.96 -22.87 8.10
N GLY A 93 -4.67 -23.04 7.77
CA GLY A 93 -4.01 -24.35 7.82
C GLY A 93 -3.96 -24.95 9.23
N LYS A 94 -3.80 -24.12 10.28
CA LYS A 94 -3.87 -24.59 11.68
C LYS A 94 -5.28 -25.05 12.03
N ILE A 95 -6.29 -24.27 11.65
CA ILE A 95 -7.71 -24.60 11.90
C ILE A 95 -8.07 -25.91 11.17
N GLU A 96 -7.78 -25.99 9.87
CA GLU A 96 -8.02 -27.19 9.05
C GLU A 96 -7.33 -28.41 9.66
N GLY A 97 -6.06 -28.28 10.06
CA GLY A 97 -5.30 -29.35 10.70
C GLY A 97 -5.94 -29.86 12.00
N ILE A 98 -6.38 -28.96 12.89
CA ILE A 98 -7.08 -29.34 14.13
C ILE A 98 -8.36 -30.10 13.81
N VAL A 99 -9.17 -29.57 12.88
CA VAL A 99 -10.45 -30.17 12.51
C VAL A 99 -10.26 -31.55 11.88
N LYS A 100 -9.32 -31.68 10.93
CA LYS A 100 -9.02 -32.93 10.24
C LYS A 100 -8.49 -34.00 11.18
N ILE A 101 -7.58 -33.65 12.08
CA ILE A 101 -7.12 -34.58 13.14
C ILE A 101 -8.31 -35.04 13.98
N CYS A 102 -9.19 -34.13 14.41
CA CYS A 102 -10.36 -34.56 15.18
C CYS A 102 -11.27 -35.51 14.39
N LYS A 103 -11.48 -35.25 13.09
CA LYS A 103 -12.26 -36.11 12.18
C LYS A 103 -11.62 -37.49 12.02
N ASP A 104 -10.32 -37.54 11.72
CA ASP A 104 -9.57 -38.77 11.44
C ASP A 104 -9.48 -39.69 12.66
N PHE A 105 -9.40 -39.13 13.86
CA PHE A 105 -9.38 -39.89 15.12
C PHE A 105 -10.78 -40.13 15.72
N GLY A 106 -11.86 -39.79 15.02
CA GLY A 106 -13.24 -39.99 15.49
C GLY A 106 -13.59 -39.19 16.75
N VAL A 107 -12.89 -38.09 16.99
CA VAL A 107 -13.12 -37.22 18.13
C VAL A 107 -14.44 -36.46 17.92
N PRO A 108 -15.30 -36.31 18.94
CA PRO A 108 -16.53 -35.53 18.83
C PRO A 108 -16.29 -34.10 18.34
N GLN A 109 -17.16 -33.59 17.46
CA GLN A 109 -17.08 -32.23 16.93
C GLN A 109 -17.01 -31.16 18.02
N VAL A 110 -17.68 -31.36 19.16
CA VAL A 110 -17.62 -30.44 20.31
C VAL A 110 -16.20 -30.23 20.82
N THR A 111 -15.37 -31.28 20.82
CA THR A 111 -13.96 -31.21 21.23
C THR A 111 -13.12 -30.46 20.21
N ALA A 112 -13.43 -30.59 18.91
CA ALA A 112 -12.78 -29.78 17.87
C ALA A 112 -13.12 -28.29 18.05
N VAL A 113 -14.37 -27.96 18.34
CA VAL A 113 -14.79 -26.57 18.66
C VAL A 113 -14.03 -26.04 19.87
N GLU A 114 -13.96 -26.78 20.98
CA GLU A 114 -13.22 -26.37 22.18
C GLU A 114 -11.73 -26.14 21.91
N LYS A 115 -11.10 -27.00 21.09
CA LYS A 115 -9.70 -26.85 20.68
C LYS A 115 -9.50 -25.60 19.84
N LEU A 116 -10.37 -25.34 18.87
CA LEU A 116 -10.31 -24.13 18.05
C LEU A 116 -10.47 -22.86 18.90
N GLN A 117 -11.34 -22.85 19.90
CA GLN A 117 -11.49 -21.71 20.80
C GLN A 117 -10.24 -21.49 21.66
N LYS A 118 -9.61 -22.56 22.17
CA LYS A 118 -8.43 -22.47 23.05
C LYS A 118 -7.12 -22.22 22.30
N GLU A 119 -6.95 -22.82 21.12
CA GLU A 119 -5.68 -22.82 20.39
C GLU A 119 -5.65 -21.77 19.26
N CYS A 120 -6.80 -21.33 18.75
CA CYS A 120 -6.91 -20.37 17.65
C CYS A 120 -7.66 -19.08 18.05
N ASP A 121 -7.98 -18.90 19.34
CA ASP A 121 -8.70 -17.75 19.89
C ASP A 121 -10.01 -17.42 19.14
N LEU A 122 -10.65 -18.44 18.56
CA LEU A 122 -11.89 -18.31 17.80
C LEU A 122 -13.07 -18.12 18.74
N THR A 123 -14.06 -17.33 18.30
CA THR A 123 -15.36 -17.30 18.97
C THR A 123 -16.06 -18.65 18.85
N LEU A 124 -17.02 -18.93 19.73
CA LEU A 124 -17.83 -20.17 19.64
C LEU A 124 -18.52 -20.28 18.27
N GLN A 125 -19.00 -19.15 17.74
CA GLN A 125 -19.68 -19.10 16.45
C GLN A 125 -18.73 -19.41 15.30
N ASP A 126 -17.54 -18.80 15.28
CA ASP A 126 -16.56 -19.02 14.22
C ASP A 126 -15.99 -20.45 14.29
N ALA A 127 -15.68 -20.94 15.48
CA ALA A 127 -15.20 -22.30 15.68
C ALA A 127 -16.22 -23.35 15.18
N ARG A 128 -17.52 -23.16 15.47
CA ARG A 128 -18.58 -24.04 14.94
C ARG A 128 -18.63 -23.99 13.41
N LYS A 129 -18.58 -22.79 12.83
CA LYS A 129 -18.58 -22.61 11.37
C LYS A 129 -17.41 -23.34 10.70
N TYR A 130 -16.20 -23.24 11.25
CA TYR A 130 -15.03 -23.95 10.71
C TYR A 130 -15.16 -25.47 10.85
N VAL A 131 -15.65 -25.96 11.98
CA VAL A 131 -15.90 -27.39 12.18
C VAL A 131 -16.93 -27.90 11.16
N GLU A 132 -18.07 -27.23 11.01
CA GLU A 132 -19.08 -27.60 10.01
C GLU A 132 -18.52 -27.62 8.57
N MET A 133 -17.73 -26.61 8.21
CA MET A 133 -17.14 -26.48 6.88
C MET A 133 -16.20 -27.64 6.50
N TYR A 134 -15.36 -28.11 7.44
CA TYR A 134 -14.37 -29.16 7.19
C TYR A 134 -14.83 -30.58 7.56
N TYR A 135 -15.98 -30.74 8.24
CA TYR A 135 -16.56 -32.05 8.57
C TYR A 135 -17.48 -32.63 7.49
N LEU A 136 -18.04 -31.80 6.60
CA LEU A 136 -18.68 -32.26 5.37
C LEU A 136 -17.69 -33.04 4.47
#